data_AF-A0A4Q3V4R3-F1
#
_entry.id   AF-A0A4Q3V4R3-F1
#
_cell.length_a   1.000
_cell.length_b   1.000
_cell.length_c   1.000
_cell.angle_alpha   90.00
_cell.angle_beta   90.00
_cell.angle_gamma   90.00
#
_symmetry.space_group_name_H-M   'P 1'
#
loop_
_entity.id
_entity.type
_entity.pdbx_description
1 polymer ?
#
loop_
_entity_poly.entity_id
_entity_poly.type
_entity_poly.pdbx_seq_one_letter_code
_entity_poly.pdbx_strand_id
1 'polypeptide(L)'
;MKFDLSQIDVVDDISKEDFRKNYLLPRKPLVIKNMAKKWPAYQKWTMEYMKEVVGDKSVPLYDSSKADPSKPINASAAEMKFTDYIDLIKDTPTDLRIFLFDPIKFAPKLLDDYVAPKDLMGGFLDSYPNMFFGGKGSVTFLHYDIDLAHIFHTHFNGRKHVILFDYKWKERLYQIPYATYALEDFDVEDPDFDKFPALKGVQGVEAFLEHGDTLFMP
;
A
#
# COMPACT_ATOMS: atom_id res chain seq x y z
N MET A 1 0.11 -3.26 25.75
CA MET A 1 1.44 -2.90 25.19
C MET A 1 1.23 -2.67 23.70
N LYS A 2 2.12 -1.94 23.01
CA LYS A 2 2.10 -1.79 21.54
C LYS A 2 3.48 -2.13 20.98
N PHE A 3 3.58 -2.29 19.65
CA PHE A 3 4.89 -2.37 19.03
C PHE A 3 5.72 -1.10 19.31
N ASP A 4 7.03 -1.26 19.38
CA ASP A 4 7.98 -0.15 19.46
C ASP A 4 8.19 0.39 18.04
N LEU A 5 7.47 1.46 17.70
CA LEU A 5 7.47 2.07 16.38
C LEU A 5 8.24 3.40 16.40
N SER A 6 9.23 3.52 15.52
CA SER A 6 9.90 4.80 15.26
C SER A 6 9.42 5.41 13.95
N GLN A 7 9.54 6.72 13.80
CA GLN A 7 9.04 7.40 12.59
C GLN A 7 9.98 7.15 11.40
N ILE A 8 9.41 6.88 10.23
CA ILE A 8 10.16 6.85 8.97
C ILE A 8 10.69 8.26 8.67
N ASP A 9 11.90 8.36 8.13
CA ASP A 9 12.47 9.64 7.69
C ASP A 9 11.56 10.31 6.64
N VAL A 10 11.42 11.62 6.73
CA VAL A 10 10.60 12.40 5.79
C VAL A 10 11.42 13.53 5.20
N VAL A 11 11.38 13.67 3.88
CA VAL A 11 12.01 14.75 3.13
C VAL A 11 11.02 15.37 2.16
N ASP A 12 11.20 16.65 1.84
CA ASP A 12 10.42 17.30 0.79
C ASP A 12 10.83 16.78 -0.58
N ASP A 13 12.14 16.83 -0.87
CA ASP A 13 12.79 16.36 -2.08
C ASP A 13 14.11 15.66 -1.74
N ILE A 14 14.63 14.84 -2.66
CA ILE A 14 15.92 14.16 -2.49
C ILE A 14 16.66 14.00 -3.81
N SER A 15 17.99 14.14 -3.78
CA SER A 15 18.84 13.88 -4.93
C SER A 15 18.99 12.37 -5.17
N LYS A 16 19.26 11.96 -6.42
CA LYS A 16 19.53 10.55 -6.73
C LYS A 16 20.70 9.99 -5.92
N GLU A 17 21.75 10.79 -5.73
CA GLU A 17 22.97 10.39 -5.02
C GLU A 17 22.70 10.14 -3.54
N ASP A 18 22.00 11.07 -2.88
CA ASP A 18 21.64 10.95 -1.46
C ASP A 18 20.61 9.85 -1.24
N PHE A 19 19.61 9.74 -2.12
CA PHE A 19 18.65 8.64 -2.10
C PHE A 19 19.37 7.29 -2.17
N ARG A 20 20.29 7.16 -3.14
CA ARG A 20 21.02 5.92 -3.36
C ARG A 20 21.89 5.56 -2.14
N LYS A 21 22.64 6.53 -1.61
CA LYS A 21 23.60 6.33 -0.52
C LYS A 21 22.91 6.05 0.81
N ASN A 22 21.87 6.81 1.14
CA ASN A 22 21.30 6.85 2.49
C ASN A 22 20.05 5.96 2.65
N TYR A 23 19.37 5.59 1.55
CA TYR A 23 18.09 4.87 1.61
C TYR A 23 18.07 3.59 0.77
N LEU A 24 18.43 3.67 -0.52
CA LEU A 24 18.41 2.50 -1.40
C LEU A 24 19.42 1.43 -0.97
N LEU A 25 20.72 1.79 -0.88
CA LEU A 25 21.75 0.82 -0.49
C LEU A 25 21.57 0.26 0.92
N PRO A 26 21.24 1.08 1.94
CA PRO A 26 21.00 0.57 3.30
C PRO A 26 19.67 -0.15 3.46
N ARG A 27 18.78 -0.12 2.44
CA ARG A 27 17.40 -0.61 2.50
C ARG A 27 16.63 0.04 3.66
N LYS A 28 16.65 1.37 3.70
CA LYS A 28 15.92 2.19 4.67
C LYS A 28 14.71 2.85 4.00
N PRO A 29 13.49 2.73 4.57
CA PRO A 29 12.32 3.39 4.03
C PRO A 29 12.41 4.92 4.15
N LEU A 30 11.68 5.62 3.28
CA LEU A 30 11.70 7.09 3.19
C LEU A 30 10.36 7.60 2.67
N VAL A 31 9.83 8.67 3.27
CA VAL A 31 8.71 9.44 2.69
C VAL A 31 9.24 10.68 1.96
N ILE A 32 8.79 10.88 0.72
CA ILE A 32 9.14 12.01 -0.15
C ILE A 32 7.86 12.79 -0.47
N LYS A 33 7.74 14.02 0.03
CA LYS A 33 6.48 14.79 -0.04
C LYS A 33 6.20 15.42 -1.40
N ASN A 34 7.23 15.83 -2.13
CA ASN A 34 7.05 16.59 -3.37
C ASN A 34 7.09 15.73 -4.63
N MET A 35 7.34 14.41 -4.52
CA MET A 35 7.50 13.54 -5.69
C MET A 35 6.27 13.55 -6.59
N ALA A 36 5.06 13.41 -6.05
CA ALA A 36 3.84 13.39 -6.84
C ALA A 36 3.41 14.78 -7.32
N LYS A 37 3.89 15.88 -6.72
CA LYS A 37 3.47 17.25 -7.08
C LYS A 37 3.81 17.63 -8.53
N LYS A 38 4.80 16.95 -9.13
CA LYS A 38 5.14 17.09 -10.56
C LYS A 38 4.26 16.26 -11.50
N TRP A 39 3.41 15.39 -10.96
CA TRP A 39 2.53 14.52 -11.75
C TRP A 39 1.23 15.26 -12.06
N PRO A 40 0.69 15.17 -13.28
CA PRO A 40 -0.67 15.64 -13.57
C PRO A 40 -1.71 15.04 -12.61
N ALA A 41 -1.50 13.78 -12.18
CA ALA A 41 -2.32 13.07 -11.20
C ALA A 41 -2.58 13.86 -9.92
N TYR A 42 -1.60 14.63 -9.42
CA TYR A 42 -1.73 15.36 -8.15
C TYR A 42 -2.90 16.34 -8.13
N GLN A 43 -3.21 16.98 -9.26
CA GLN A 43 -4.36 17.87 -9.36
C GLN A 43 -5.59 17.16 -9.95
N LYS A 44 -5.38 16.20 -10.85
CA LYS A 44 -6.46 15.57 -11.61
C LYS A 44 -7.17 14.45 -10.88
N TRP A 45 -6.48 13.66 -10.06
CA TRP A 45 -7.00 12.41 -9.49
C TRP A 45 -7.92 12.64 -8.29
N THR A 46 -9.09 13.21 -8.56
CA THR A 46 -10.22 13.24 -7.63
C THR A 46 -11.02 11.94 -7.72
N MET A 47 -11.87 11.68 -6.72
CA MET A 47 -12.79 10.54 -6.76
C MET A 47 -13.74 10.64 -7.97
N GLU A 48 -14.20 11.85 -8.29
CA GLU A 48 -15.07 12.13 -9.43
C GLU A 48 -14.34 11.87 -10.77
N TYR A 49 -13.07 12.26 -10.89
CA TYR A 49 -12.26 11.96 -12.08
C TYR A 49 -12.05 10.45 -12.27
N MET A 50 -11.81 9.72 -11.18
CA MET A 50 -11.70 8.25 -11.23
C MET A 50 -12.99 7.62 -11.75
N LYS A 51 -14.16 8.09 -11.29
CA LYS A 51 -15.46 7.63 -11.79
C LYS A 51 -15.61 7.89 -13.29
N GLU A 52 -15.21 9.06 -13.78
CA GLU A 52 -15.28 9.41 -15.20
C GLU A 52 -14.38 8.51 -16.06
N VAL A 53 -13.11 8.32 -15.67
CA VAL A 53 -12.13 7.59 -16.48
C VAL A 53 -12.38 6.08 -16.45
N VAL A 54 -12.75 5.53 -15.29
CA VAL A 54 -12.99 4.09 -15.16
C VAL A 54 -14.41 3.72 -15.62
N GLY A 55 -15.42 4.51 -15.25
CA GLY A 55 -16.84 4.25 -15.55
C GLY A 55 -17.41 3.03 -14.81
N ASP A 56 -18.55 2.53 -15.30
CA ASP A 56 -19.34 1.44 -14.69
C ASP A 56 -18.73 0.03 -14.85
N LYS A 57 -17.41 -0.09 -14.92
CA LYS A 57 -16.75 -1.40 -15.00
C LYS A 57 -16.97 -2.17 -13.69
N SER A 58 -17.28 -3.46 -13.83
CA SER A 58 -17.39 -4.35 -12.67
C SER A 58 -15.99 -4.61 -12.09
N VAL A 59 -15.84 -4.45 -10.77
CA VAL A 59 -14.58 -4.63 -10.06
C VAL A 59 -14.74 -5.61 -8.90
N PRO A 60 -13.78 -6.55 -8.73
CA PRO A 60 -13.77 -7.44 -7.59
C PRO A 60 -13.37 -6.66 -6.33
N LEU A 61 -14.06 -6.94 -5.23
CA LEU A 61 -13.81 -6.37 -3.93
C LEU A 61 -13.35 -7.45 -2.94
N TYR A 62 -12.45 -7.06 -2.07
CA TYR A 62 -11.80 -7.91 -1.07
C TYR A 62 -12.04 -7.33 0.32
N ASP A 63 -12.12 -8.16 1.35
CA ASP A 63 -12.25 -7.74 2.74
C ASP A 63 -11.12 -8.34 3.59
N SER A 64 -11.13 -8.12 4.91
CA SER A 64 -10.19 -8.69 5.87
C SER A 64 -10.61 -10.09 6.35
N SER A 65 -11.50 -10.79 5.62
CA SER A 65 -11.83 -12.17 5.98
C SER A 65 -10.61 -13.06 5.80
N LYS A 66 -10.40 -13.96 6.77
CA LYS A 66 -9.28 -14.90 6.73
C LYS A 66 -9.31 -15.72 5.45
N ALA A 67 -8.13 -15.97 4.89
CA ALA A 67 -8.00 -16.83 3.73
C ALA A 67 -8.67 -18.19 3.96
N ASP A 68 -9.65 -18.52 3.12
CA ASP A 68 -10.34 -19.80 3.12
C ASP A 68 -9.52 -20.80 2.27
N PRO A 69 -8.92 -21.85 2.86
CA PRO A 69 -8.10 -22.80 2.12
C PRO A 69 -8.90 -23.63 1.10
N SER A 70 -10.23 -23.59 1.15
CA SER A 70 -11.11 -24.23 0.16
C SER A 70 -11.38 -23.35 -1.08
N LYS A 71 -10.99 -22.07 -1.05
CA LYS A 71 -11.18 -21.11 -2.14
C LYS A 71 -9.86 -20.82 -2.86
N PRO A 72 -9.92 -20.34 -4.12
CA PRO A 72 -8.76 -19.74 -4.75
C PRO A 72 -8.17 -18.65 -3.85
N ILE A 73 -6.84 -18.59 -3.79
CA ILE A 73 -6.12 -17.48 -3.16
C ILE A 73 -6.61 -16.19 -3.83
N ASN A 74 -7.07 -15.22 -3.03
CA ASN A 74 -7.71 -13.97 -3.49
C ASN A 74 -9.07 -14.17 -4.18
N ALA A 75 -9.96 -15.00 -3.64
CA ALA A 75 -11.37 -14.95 -4.01
C ALA A 75 -11.99 -13.61 -3.57
N SER A 76 -12.73 -12.95 -4.46
CA SER A 76 -13.43 -11.71 -4.10
C SER A 76 -14.56 -11.99 -3.09
N ALA A 77 -14.72 -11.08 -2.15
CA ALA A 77 -15.83 -11.08 -1.20
C ALA A 77 -17.13 -10.55 -1.85
N ALA A 78 -16.97 -9.61 -2.79
CA ALA A 78 -18.07 -9.04 -3.54
C ALA A 78 -17.61 -8.55 -4.92
N GLU A 79 -18.58 -8.15 -5.75
CA GLU A 79 -18.33 -7.47 -7.02
C GLU A 79 -19.38 -6.36 -7.17
N MET A 80 -18.96 -5.19 -7.63
CA MET A 80 -19.88 -4.08 -7.96
C MET A 80 -19.29 -3.19 -9.04
N LYS A 81 -20.07 -2.23 -9.54
CA LYS A 81 -19.55 -1.21 -10.45
C LYS A 81 -18.54 -0.34 -9.71
N PHE A 82 -17.46 0.02 -10.38
CA PHE A 82 -16.43 0.91 -9.83
C PHE A 82 -17.02 2.24 -9.36
N THR A 83 -17.97 2.81 -10.10
CA THR A 83 -18.67 4.05 -9.74
C THR A 83 -19.42 3.93 -8.42
N ASP A 84 -20.18 2.85 -8.23
CA ASP A 84 -20.89 2.56 -6.98
C ASP A 84 -19.91 2.35 -5.82
N TYR A 85 -18.77 1.69 -6.07
CA TYR A 85 -17.74 1.48 -5.07
C TYR A 85 -17.09 2.79 -4.61
N ILE A 86 -16.80 3.71 -5.54
CA ILE A 86 -16.26 5.04 -5.19
C ILE A 86 -17.26 5.83 -4.34
N ASP A 87 -18.56 5.75 -4.62
CA ASP A 87 -19.59 6.37 -3.79
C ASP A 87 -19.64 5.72 -2.39
N LEU A 88 -19.54 4.39 -2.31
CA LEU A 88 -19.51 3.67 -1.04
C LEU A 88 -18.36 4.14 -0.13
N ILE A 89 -17.12 4.16 -0.62
CA ILE A 89 -15.94 4.50 0.20
C ILE A 89 -15.87 5.99 0.57
N LYS A 90 -16.58 6.85 -0.17
CA LYS A 90 -16.68 8.28 0.11
C LYS A 90 -17.57 8.56 1.31
N ASP A 91 -18.71 7.85 1.39
CA ASP A 91 -19.75 8.14 2.36
C ASP A 91 -19.74 7.21 3.58
N THR A 92 -19.24 5.99 3.42
CA THR A 92 -19.38 4.92 4.42
C THR A 92 -18.03 4.25 4.72
N PRO A 93 -17.63 4.14 6.00
CA PRO A 93 -16.53 3.27 6.39
C PRO A 93 -16.80 1.83 5.96
N THR A 94 -15.85 1.20 5.30
CA THR A 94 -15.98 -0.15 4.78
C THR A 94 -14.62 -0.83 4.76
N ASP A 95 -14.65 -2.14 4.97
CA ASP A 95 -13.48 -3.00 4.84
C ASP A 95 -13.30 -3.56 3.42
N LEU A 96 -14.26 -3.27 2.53
CA LEU A 96 -14.15 -3.60 1.12
C LEU A 96 -13.06 -2.74 0.44
N ARG A 97 -12.19 -3.41 -0.32
CA ARG A 97 -11.10 -2.79 -1.08
C ARG A 97 -10.99 -3.35 -2.49
N ILE A 98 -10.53 -2.53 -3.44
CA ILE A 98 -10.03 -3.00 -4.73
C ILE A 98 -8.54 -3.27 -4.56
N PHE A 99 -8.15 -4.52 -4.75
CA PHE A 99 -6.77 -4.97 -4.70
C PHE A 99 -6.22 -5.15 -6.13
N LEU A 100 -5.01 -4.64 -6.39
CA LEU A 100 -4.34 -4.75 -7.69
C LEU A 100 -5.23 -4.36 -8.89
N PHE A 101 -5.80 -3.15 -8.84
CA PHE A 101 -6.46 -2.59 -10.00
C PHE A 101 -5.42 -2.32 -11.09
N ASP A 102 -5.64 -2.92 -12.27
CA ASP A 102 -4.77 -2.77 -13.44
C ASP A 102 -5.24 -1.56 -14.30
N PRO A 103 -4.59 -0.39 -14.19
CA PRO A 103 -4.96 0.76 -14.99
C PRO A 103 -4.68 0.55 -16.49
N ILE A 104 -3.72 -0.30 -16.88
CA ILE A 104 -3.42 -0.56 -18.30
C ILE A 104 -4.64 -1.21 -18.96
N LYS A 105 -5.23 -2.19 -18.28
CA LYS A 105 -6.40 -2.91 -18.77
C LYS A 105 -7.68 -2.10 -18.65
N PHE A 106 -7.89 -1.45 -17.51
CA PHE A 106 -9.20 -0.87 -17.16
C PHE A 106 -9.31 0.63 -17.38
N ALA A 107 -8.21 1.38 -17.36
CA ALA A 107 -8.22 2.84 -17.39
C ALA A 107 -6.89 3.43 -17.94
N PRO A 108 -6.49 3.08 -19.19
CA PRO A 108 -5.14 3.38 -19.68
C PRO A 108 -4.83 4.89 -19.74
N LYS A 109 -5.85 5.74 -19.84
CA LYS A 109 -5.70 7.20 -19.77
C LYS A 109 -5.11 7.70 -18.45
N LEU A 110 -5.25 6.94 -17.35
CA LEU A 110 -4.62 7.29 -16.08
C LEU A 110 -3.09 7.25 -16.18
N LEU A 111 -2.53 6.47 -17.11
CA LEU A 111 -1.08 6.37 -17.30
C LEU A 111 -0.48 7.66 -17.87
N ASP A 112 -1.28 8.49 -18.55
CA ASP A 112 -0.85 9.81 -19.04
C ASP A 112 -0.61 10.81 -17.89
N ASP A 113 -1.18 10.53 -16.72
CA ASP A 113 -1.08 11.38 -15.52
C ASP A 113 0.00 10.93 -14.54
N TYR A 114 0.57 9.75 -14.76
CA TYR A 114 1.57 9.11 -13.90
C TYR A 114 2.99 9.39 -14.40
N VAL A 115 3.90 9.69 -13.48
CA VAL A 115 5.32 9.87 -13.79
C VAL A 115 6.15 8.90 -12.96
N ALA A 116 6.70 7.87 -13.61
CA ALA A 116 7.58 6.92 -12.94
C ALA A 116 8.78 7.61 -12.26
N PRO A 117 9.26 7.13 -11.10
CA PRO A 117 10.31 7.77 -10.29
C PRO A 117 11.73 7.61 -10.84
N LYS A 118 11.89 7.66 -12.18
CA LYS A 118 13.13 7.40 -12.93
C LYS A 118 14.32 8.27 -12.52
N ASP A 119 14.04 9.45 -11.95
CA ASP A 119 15.05 10.36 -11.42
C ASP A 119 15.80 9.76 -10.22
N LEU A 120 15.14 8.90 -9.43
CA LEU A 120 15.74 8.21 -8.29
C LEU A 120 16.13 6.77 -8.63
N MET A 121 15.15 6.01 -9.14
CA MET A 121 15.28 4.60 -9.48
C MET A 121 14.35 4.30 -10.66
N GLY A 122 14.85 3.54 -11.63
CA GLY A 122 14.05 3.10 -12.77
C GLY A 122 14.33 1.65 -13.09
N GLY A 123 13.43 1.05 -13.86
CA GLY A 123 13.54 -0.35 -14.23
C GLY A 123 12.41 -0.79 -15.16
N PHE A 124 12.39 -2.08 -15.49
CA PHE A 124 11.37 -2.65 -16.36
C PHE A 124 9.95 -2.55 -15.77
N LEU A 125 9.83 -2.62 -14.43
CA LEU A 125 8.55 -2.58 -13.72
C LEU A 125 7.89 -1.19 -13.71
N ASP A 126 8.62 -0.13 -14.10
CA ASP A 126 8.08 1.23 -14.21
C ASP A 126 6.84 1.32 -15.12
N SER A 127 6.74 0.39 -16.08
CA SER A 127 5.65 0.30 -17.05
C SER A 127 4.41 -0.45 -16.56
N TYR A 128 4.45 -1.02 -15.34
CA TYR A 128 3.37 -1.85 -14.79
C TYR A 128 2.90 -1.33 -13.43
N PRO A 129 2.37 -0.09 -13.34
CA PRO A 129 1.85 0.42 -12.09
C PRO A 129 0.56 -0.33 -11.70
N ASN A 130 0.43 -0.64 -10.41
CA ASN A 130 -0.81 -1.15 -9.83
C ASN A 130 -1.46 -0.08 -8.96
N MET A 131 -2.79 -0.03 -8.99
CA MET A 131 -3.56 0.88 -8.15
C MET A 131 -4.33 0.11 -7.07
N PHE A 132 -4.52 0.75 -5.93
CA PHE A 132 -5.24 0.21 -4.80
C PHE A 132 -6.26 1.25 -4.33
N PHE A 133 -7.47 0.79 -4.02
CA PHE A 133 -8.53 1.66 -3.51
C PHE A 133 -9.10 1.05 -2.24
N GLY A 134 -9.25 1.85 -1.19
CA GLY A 134 -9.84 1.42 0.07
C GLY A 134 -10.56 2.58 0.75
N GLY A 135 -11.63 2.25 1.47
CA GLY A 135 -12.34 3.21 2.32
C GLY A 135 -11.71 3.36 3.70
N LYS A 136 -12.29 4.25 4.51
CA LYS A 136 -11.92 4.39 5.91
C LYS A 136 -12.15 3.08 6.65
N GLY A 137 -11.14 2.59 7.35
CA GLY A 137 -11.18 1.33 8.10
C GLY A 137 -10.67 0.12 7.33
N SER A 138 -10.38 0.26 6.02
CA SER A 138 -9.74 -0.82 5.25
C SER A 138 -8.34 -1.10 5.80
N VAL A 139 -8.08 -2.37 6.09
CA VAL A 139 -6.76 -2.86 6.54
C VAL A 139 -6.22 -3.87 5.53
N THR A 140 -4.94 -3.76 5.21
CA THR A 140 -4.21 -4.82 4.51
C THR A 140 -3.39 -5.59 5.54
N PHE A 141 -3.54 -6.91 5.58
CA PHE A 141 -2.79 -7.77 6.49
C PHE A 141 -1.28 -7.61 6.31
N LEU A 142 -0.51 -7.97 7.34
CA LEU A 142 0.94 -7.87 7.31
C LEU A 142 1.54 -8.88 6.32
N HIS A 143 2.26 -8.37 5.32
CA HIS A 143 2.89 -9.16 4.26
C HIS A 143 4.15 -8.47 3.73
N TYR A 144 4.85 -9.18 2.85
CA TYR A 144 5.85 -8.62 1.95
C TYR A 144 5.51 -9.03 0.50
N ASP A 145 6.05 -8.29 -0.47
CA ASP A 145 5.79 -8.55 -1.88
C ASP A 145 6.58 -9.78 -2.37
N ILE A 146 5.90 -10.64 -3.14
CA ILE A 146 6.43 -11.94 -3.57
C ILE A 146 7.68 -11.83 -4.45
N ASP A 147 7.81 -10.73 -5.19
CA ASP A 147 8.94 -10.45 -6.07
C ASP A 147 10.10 -9.75 -5.37
N LEU A 148 9.96 -9.41 -4.08
CA LEU A 148 10.94 -8.69 -3.27
C LEU A 148 11.42 -7.40 -3.95
N ALA A 149 10.53 -6.74 -4.69
CA ALA A 149 10.84 -5.49 -5.37
C ALA A 149 10.90 -4.31 -4.39
N HIS A 150 11.68 -3.29 -4.76
CA HIS A 150 11.59 -1.98 -4.13
C HIS A 150 10.35 -1.25 -4.64
N ILE A 151 9.50 -0.78 -3.73
CA ILE A 151 8.21 -0.17 -4.07
C ILE A 151 8.22 1.33 -3.80
N PHE A 152 7.69 2.11 -4.75
CA PHE A 152 7.30 3.51 -4.53
C PHE A 152 5.78 3.58 -4.42
N HIS A 153 5.28 3.66 -3.19
CA HIS A 153 3.85 3.75 -2.89
C HIS A 153 3.44 5.21 -2.78
N THR A 154 2.77 5.74 -3.79
CA THR A 154 2.27 7.12 -3.79
C THR A 154 0.81 7.14 -3.37
N HIS A 155 0.51 7.89 -2.31
CA HIS A 155 -0.84 7.96 -1.76
C HIS A 155 -1.63 9.14 -2.35
N PHE A 156 -2.88 8.92 -2.74
CA PHE A 156 -3.82 9.96 -3.14
C PHE A 156 -5.11 9.81 -2.36
N ASN A 157 -5.66 10.95 -1.95
CA ASN A 157 -6.97 11.13 -1.31
C ASN A 157 -7.11 10.42 0.04
N GLY A 158 -7.27 11.24 1.10
CA GLY A 158 -7.36 10.75 2.46
C GLY A 158 -5.97 10.64 3.11
N ARG A 159 -5.88 9.75 4.10
CA ARG A 159 -4.68 9.52 4.90
C ARG A 159 -4.50 8.03 5.09
N LYS A 160 -3.27 7.54 4.97
CA LYS A 160 -2.93 6.12 5.17
C LYS A 160 -1.88 5.97 6.27
N HIS A 161 -2.17 5.15 7.26
CA HIS A 161 -1.19 4.70 8.24
C HIS A 161 -0.44 3.48 7.67
N VAL A 162 0.89 3.54 7.63
CA VAL A 162 1.74 2.44 7.19
C VAL A 162 2.69 2.08 8.31
N ILE A 163 2.72 0.79 8.66
CA ILE A 163 3.66 0.21 9.61
C ILE A 163 4.52 -0.80 8.85
N LEU A 164 5.84 -0.66 8.94
CA LEU A 164 6.81 -1.55 8.32
C LEU A 164 7.66 -2.23 9.38
N PHE A 165 7.99 -3.49 9.13
CA PHE A 165 8.91 -4.27 9.95
C PHE A 165 10.05 -4.78 9.08
N ASP A 166 11.26 -4.73 9.62
CA ASP A 166 12.44 -5.34 8.99
C ASP A 166 12.21 -6.86 8.85
N TYR A 167 12.57 -7.41 7.68
CA TYR A 167 12.40 -8.82 7.35
C TYR A 167 13.05 -9.78 8.36
N LYS A 168 14.05 -9.32 9.14
CA LYS A 168 14.61 -10.09 10.26
C LYS A 168 13.57 -10.52 11.29
N TRP A 169 12.42 -9.83 11.37
CA TRP A 169 11.36 -10.13 12.33
C TRP A 169 10.35 -11.17 11.87
N LYS A 170 10.42 -11.66 10.63
CA LYS A 170 9.40 -12.53 10.01
C LYS A 170 8.96 -13.73 10.87
N GLU A 171 9.89 -14.42 11.53
CA GLU A 171 9.58 -15.57 12.39
C GLU A 171 8.81 -15.14 13.65
N ARG A 172 9.23 -14.02 14.24
CA ARG A 172 8.58 -13.44 15.43
C ARG A 172 7.23 -12.83 15.12
N LEU A 173 7.04 -12.36 13.88
CA LEU A 173 5.77 -11.88 13.34
C LEU A 173 4.87 -13.02 12.87
N TYR A 174 5.21 -14.28 13.16
CA TYR A 174 4.42 -15.45 12.81
C TYR A 174 4.15 -15.57 11.30
N GLN A 175 5.18 -15.35 10.48
CA GLN A 175 5.11 -15.67 9.04
C GLN A 175 4.66 -17.12 8.82
N ILE A 176 3.66 -17.31 7.96
CA ILE A 176 3.21 -18.65 7.58
C ILE A 176 4.26 -19.29 6.66
N PRO A 177 4.70 -20.55 6.93
CA PRO A 177 5.67 -21.23 6.08
C PRO A 177 5.26 -21.26 4.60
N TYR A 178 6.19 -20.93 3.71
CA TYR A 178 5.99 -20.88 2.26
C TYR A 178 4.95 -19.84 1.78
N ALA A 179 4.55 -18.91 2.64
CA ALA A 179 3.68 -17.78 2.30
C ALA A 179 4.40 -16.44 2.48
N THR A 180 3.85 -15.40 1.84
CA THR A 180 4.38 -14.03 1.92
C THR A 180 3.74 -13.19 3.03
N TYR A 181 2.95 -13.80 3.90
CA TYR A 181 2.15 -13.11 4.90
C TYR A 181 2.22 -13.78 6.28
N ALA A 182 1.92 -12.97 7.30
CA ALA A 182 1.85 -13.37 8.70
C ALA A 182 0.49 -13.98 9.06
N LEU A 183 0.39 -14.57 10.25
CA LEU A 183 -0.90 -14.90 10.83
C LEU A 183 -1.80 -13.66 10.89
N GLU A 184 -3.03 -13.80 10.40
CA GLU A 184 -4.08 -12.77 10.46
C GLU A 184 -4.83 -12.79 11.81
N ASP A 185 -4.27 -13.48 12.82
CA ASP A 185 -4.90 -13.73 14.12
C ASP A 185 -4.58 -12.66 15.18
N PHE A 186 -3.78 -11.66 14.83
CA PHE A 186 -3.45 -10.52 15.67
C PHE A 186 -3.61 -9.20 14.91
N ASP A 187 -4.05 -8.17 15.63
CA ASP A 187 -4.09 -6.81 15.13
C ASP A 187 -2.70 -6.18 15.24
N VAL A 188 -2.20 -5.58 14.16
CA VAL A 188 -0.89 -4.91 14.16
C VAL A 188 -0.96 -3.59 14.95
N GLU A 189 -2.11 -2.90 14.95
CA GLU A 189 -2.29 -1.62 15.64
C GLU A 189 -2.56 -1.80 17.15
N ASP A 190 -3.08 -2.98 17.55
CA ASP A 190 -3.34 -3.37 18.94
C ASP A 190 -3.07 -4.86 19.22
N PRO A 191 -1.79 -5.31 19.20
CA PRO A 191 -1.45 -6.72 19.34
C PRO A 191 -1.63 -7.24 20.78
N ASP A 192 -2.25 -8.42 20.90
CA ASP A 192 -2.30 -9.19 22.15
C ASP A 192 -0.99 -9.95 22.38
N PHE A 193 -0.10 -9.36 23.16
CA PHE A 193 1.21 -9.95 23.47
C PHE A 193 1.16 -11.16 24.41
N ASP A 194 0.05 -11.41 25.11
CA ASP A 194 -0.06 -12.59 25.96
C ASP A 194 -0.50 -13.80 25.13
N LYS A 195 -1.36 -13.57 24.13
CA LYS A 195 -1.68 -14.57 23.10
C LYS A 195 -0.54 -14.77 22.09
N PHE A 196 0.19 -13.72 21.73
CA PHE A 196 1.30 -13.73 20.75
C PHE A 196 2.62 -13.26 21.36
N PRO A 197 3.23 -14.03 22.28
CA PRO A 197 4.39 -13.60 23.05
C PRO A 197 5.63 -13.33 22.20
N ALA A 198 5.76 -13.94 21.01
CA ALA A 198 6.92 -13.69 20.14
C ALA A 198 6.97 -12.24 19.62
N LEU A 199 5.85 -11.50 19.66
CA LEU A 199 5.79 -10.08 19.28
C LEU A 199 6.54 -9.16 20.28
N LYS A 200 6.74 -9.58 21.54
CA LYS A 200 7.27 -8.72 22.62
C LYS A 200 8.66 -8.16 22.31
N GLY A 201 8.78 -6.87 22.00
CA GLY A 201 10.07 -6.25 21.64
C GLY A 201 10.45 -6.44 20.17
N VAL A 202 9.49 -6.75 19.30
CA VAL A 202 9.61 -6.48 17.87
C VAL A 202 9.53 -4.96 17.68
N GLN A 203 10.46 -4.44 16.88
CA GLN A 203 10.54 -3.02 16.54
C GLN A 203 10.13 -2.80 15.09
N GLY A 204 9.37 -1.75 14.84
CA GLY A 204 8.94 -1.35 13.52
C GLY A 204 9.20 0.12 13.26
N VAL A 205 8.79 0.55 12.07
CA VAL A 205 8.74 1.96 11.71
C VAL A 205 7.36 2.31 11.17
N GLU A 206 6.93 3.54 11.36
CA GLU A 206 5.62 4.00 10.90
C GLU A 206 5.69 5.31 10.12
N ALA A 207 4.71 5.52 9.25
CA ALA A 207 4.44 6.79 8.61
C ALA A 207 2.94 6.98 8.39
N PHE A 208 2.52 8.24 8.34
CA PHE A 208 1.21 8.63 7.88
C PHE A 208 1.35 9.36 6.56
N LEU A 209 0.87 8.74 5.49
CA LEU A 209 0.92 9.29 4.14
C LEU A 209 -0.29 10.19 3.93
N GLU A 210 -0.05 11.41 3.48
CA GLU A 210 -1.06 12.37 3.05
C GLU A 210 -1.17 12.38 1.51
N HIS A 211 -2.09 13.18 0.97
CA HIS A 211 -2.25 13.30 -0.48
C HIS A 211 -0.96 13.76 -1.18
N GLY A 212 -0.43 12.89 -2.03
CA GLY A 212 0.77 13.07 -2.85
C GLY A 212 2.07 12.63 -2.19
N ASP A 213 2.06 12.15 -0.96
CA ASP A 213 3.25 11.58 -0.34
C ASP A 213 3.62 10.26 -1.03
N THR A 214 4.91 10.10 -1.34
CA THR A 214 5.45 8.84 -1.84
C THR A 214 6.31 8.17 -0.78
N LEU A 215 5.95 6.95 -0.40
CA LEU A 215 6.75 6.08 0.46
C LEU A 215 7.61 5.15 -0.39
N PHE A 216 8.93 5.22 -0.19
CA PHE A 216 9.86 4.20 -0.63
C PHE A 216 9.88 3.05 0.39
N MET A 217 9.50 1.85 -0.04
CA MET A 217 9.53 0.61 0.73
C MET A 217 10.60 -0.32 0.12
N PRO A 218 11.76 -0.47 0.79
CA PRO A 218 12.89 -1.23 0.28
C PRO A 218 12.74 -2.76 0.45
#